data_AF-A0A177N9Z8-F1
#
_entry.id   AF-A0A177N9Z8-F1
#
_cell.length_a   1.000
_cell.length_b   1.000
_cell.length_c   1.000
_cell.angle_alpha   90.00
_cell.angle_beta   90.00
_cell.angle_gamma   90.00
#
_symmetry.space_group_name_H-M   'P 1'
#
loop_
_entity.id
_entity.type
_entity.pdbx_description
1 polymer ?
#
loop_
_entity_poly.entity_id
_entity_poly.type
_entity_poly.pdbx_seq_one_letter_code
_entity_poly.pdbx_strand_id
1 'polypeptide(L)' 'MIHPDQIKPDMPVVCSEGRQFASVDQMENTNYLKLKKDDVGQHHYIPLTWVKSTENGKVMLDHPADEAMREWSTVSPTF' A
#
# COMPACT_ATOMS: atom_id res chain seq x y z
N MET A 1 2.48 8.07 -13.82
CA MET A 1 1.35 7.15 -13.58
C MET A 1 1.93 5.82 -13.15
N ILE A 2 1.55 5.33 -11.98
CA ILE A 2 1.91 3.99 -11.53
C ILE A 2 0.90 3.02 -12.12
N HIS A 3 1.38 1.92 -12.72
CA HIS A 3 0.50 0.91 -13.29
C HIS A 3 0.27 -0.22 -12.27
N PRO A 4 -0.98 -0.69 -12.09
CA PRO A 4 -1.30 -1.83 -11.24
C PRO A 4 -0.45 -3.07 -11.55
N ASP A 5 -0.10 -3.27 -12.82
CA ASP A 5 0.70 -4.41 -13.28
C ASP A 5 2.13 -4.43 -12.72
N GLN A 6 2.63 -3.28 -12.24
CA GLN A 6 3.94 -3.18 -11.61
C GLN A 6 3.90 -3.63 -10.14
N ILE A 7 2.71 -3.66 -9.54
CA ILE A 7 2.50 -4.01 -8.15
C ILE A 7 2.20 -5.51 -8.08
N LYS A 8 3.14 -6.24 -7.50
CA LYS A 8 3.03 -7.68 -7.27
C LYS A 8 2.66 -7.96 -5.82
N PRO A 9 1.96 -9.08 -5.55
CA PRO A 9 1.85 -9.63 -4.21
C PRO A 9 3.22 -9.76 -3.54
N ASP A 10 3.26 -9.65 -2.22
CA ASP A 10 4.47 -9.74 -1.38
C ASP A 10 5.49 -8.60 -1.55
N MET A 11 5.23 -7.59 -2.40
CA MET A 11 6.09 -6.40 -2.45
C MET A 11 6.08 -5.65 -1.11
N PRO A 12 7.25 -5.23 -0.60
CA PRO A 12 7.31 -4.40 0.60
C PRO A 12 6.80 -2.99 0.29
N VAL A 13 5.95 -2.47 1.18
CA VAL A 13 5.45 -1.10 1.14
C VAL A 13 6.29 -0.25 2.10
N VAL A 14 6.97 0.73 1.52
CA VAL A 14 7.96 1.58 2.17
C VAL A 14 7.41 3.01 2.20
N CYS A 15 7.42 3.65 3.36
CA CYS A 15 7.02 5.05 3.46
C CYS A 15 8.07 6.00 2.87
N SER A 16 7.76 7.28 2.79
CA SER A 16 8.69 8.31 2.30
C SER A 16 10.00 8.39 3.12
N GLU A 17 10.00 7.93 4.38
CA GLU A 17 11.17 7.86 5.24
C GLU A 17 12.05 6.62 4.99
N GLY A 18 11.69 5.76 4.03
CA GLY A 18 12.45 4.54 3.70
C GLY A 18 12.20 3.36 4.65
N ARG A 19 11.23 3.47 5.57
CA ARG A 19 10.85 2.39 6.47
C ARG A 19 9.75 1.54 5.84
N GLN A 20 9.95 0.22 5.83
CA GLN A 20 8.87 -0.72 5.50
C GLN A 20 7.88 -0.78 6.66
N PHE A 21 6.61 -0.51 6.40
CA PHE A 21 5.56 -0.60 7.41
C PHE A 21 4.50 -1.65 7.08
N ALA A 22 4.38 -2.05 5.80
CA ALA A 22 3.45 -3.08 5.37
C ALA A 22 4.00 -3.87 4.18
N SER A 23 3.27 -4.89 3.77
CA SER A 23 3.52 -5.63 2.52
C SER A 23 2.23 -5.70 1.71
N VAL A 24 2.36 -5.73 0.39
CA VAL A 24 1.23 -5.87 -0.52
C VAL A 24 0.66 -7.28 -0.38
N ASP A 25 -0.65 -7.36 -0.15
CA ASP A 25 -1.41 -8.60 -0.28
C ASP A 25 -1.81 -8.81 -1.74
N GLN A 26 -2.56 -7.84 -2.28
CA GLN A 26 -3.05 -7.84 -3.66
C GLN A 26 -3.49 -6.43 -4.07
N MET A 27 -3.71 -6.21 -5.36
CA MET A 27 -4.43 -5.02 -5.83
C MET A 27 -5.93 -5.24 -5.65
N GLU A 28 -6.61 -4.28 -5.03
CA GLU A 28 -8.06 -4.23 -4.93
C GLU A 28 -8.56 -3.26 -6.02
N ASN A 29 -9.27 -3.79 -7.02
CA ASN A 29 -9.64 -3.06 -8.23
C ASN A 29 -8.39 -2.52 -8.96
N THR A 30 -8.53 -1.37 -9.64
CA THR A 30 -7.46 -0.69 -10.37
C THR A 30 -6.81 0.46 -9.60
N ASN A 31 -7.40 0.87 -8.46
CA ASN A 31 -7.06 2.12 -7.78
C ASN A 31 -6.64 1.94 -6.32
N TYR A 32 -6.74 0.75 -5.73
CA TYR A 32 -6.41 0.53 -4.33
C TYR A 32 -5.45 -0.64 -4.17
N LEU A 33 -4.47 -0.49 -3.28
CA LEU A 33 -3.66 -1.60 -2.79
C LEU A 33 -4.30 -2.16 -1.53
N LYS A 34 -4.47 -3.47 -1.49
CA LYS A 34 -4.72 -4.20 -0.25
C LYS A 34 -3.39 -4.58 0.37
N LEU A 35 -3.22 -4.17 1.61
CA LEU A 35 -2.09 -4.51 2.45
C LEU A 35 -2.38 -5.82 3.20
N LYS A 36 -1.31 -6.53 3.51
CA LYS A 36 -1.38 -7.71 4.38
C LYS A 36 -1.90 -7.31 5.76
N LYS A 37 -2.46 -8.31 6.43
CA LYS A 37 -2.96 -8.15 7.79
C LYS A 37 -1.84 -7.69 8.71
N ASP A 38 -2.17 -6.75 9.57
CA ASP A 38 -1.32 -6.36 10.70
C ASP A 38 -1.35 -7.42 11.81
N ASP A 39 -0.68 -7.13 12.93
CA ASP A 39 -0.63 -8.00 14.11
C ASP A 39 -2.00 -8.29 14.73
N VAL A 40 -3.01 -7.47 14.47
CA VAL A 40 -4.39 -7.69 14.95
C VAL A 40 -5.26 -8.43 13.93
N GLY A 41 -4.70 -8.82 12.78
CA GLY A 41 -5.40 -9.58 11.75
C GLY A 41 -6.27 -8.73 10.82
N GLN A 42 -6.10 -7.41 10.81
CA GLN A 42 -6.89 -6.48 10.02
C GLN A 42 -6.20 -6.11 8.70
N HIS A 43 -6.93 -6.21 7.60
CA HIS A 43 -6.47 -5.71 6.30
C HIS A 43 -6.60 -4.20 6.23
N HIS A 44 -5.60 -3.57 5.63
CA HIS A 44 -5.57 -2.14 5.35
C HIS A 44 -5.59 -1.90 3.85
N TYR A 45 -6.20 -0.80 3.43
CA TYR A 45 -6.35 -0.42 2.04
C TYR A 45 -5.82 0.99 1.86
N ILE A 46 -4.92 1.16 0.90
CA ILE A 46 -4.35 2.46 0.54
C ILE A 46 -4.62 2.75 -0.93
N PRO A 47 -4.93 4.00 -1.30
CA PRO A 47 -5.13 4.34 -2.69
C PRO A 47 -3.79 4.34 -3.44
N LEU A 48 -3.84 3.96 -4.72
CA LEU A 48 -2.68 3.97 -5.61
C LEU A 48 -2.08 5.38 -5.77
N THR A 49 -2.89 6.43 -5.52
CA THR A 49 -2.44 7.83 -5.51
C THR A 49 -1.38 8.13 -4.46
N TRP A 50 -1.29 7.35 -3.39
CA TRP A 50 -0.22 7.48 -2.40
C TRP A 50 1.11 6.89 -2.87
N VAL A 51 1.09 6.02 -3.89
CA VAL A 51 2.30 5.39 -4.41
C VAL A 51 3.06 6.40 -5.24
N LYS A 52 4.21 6.82 -4.71
CA LYS A 52 5.16 7.69 -5.39
C LYS A 52 5.90 6.94 -6.49
N SER A 53 6.36 5.72 -6.21
CA SER A 53 7.18 4.91 -7.12
C SER A 53 7.13 3.43 -6.78
N THR A 54 7.33 2.55 -7.75
CA THR A 54 7.33 1.07 -7.59
C THR A 54 8.68 0.43 -7.94
N GLU A 55 9.77 1.18 -7.79
CA GLU A 55 11.10 0.77 -8.23
C GLU A 55 11.71 -0.33 -7.34
N ASN A 56 12.63 -1.11 -7.92
CA ASN A 56 13.36 -2.18 -7.22
C ASN A 56 12.47 -3.24 -6.54
N GLY A 57 11.26 -3.44 -7.06
CA GLY A 57 10.35 -4.42 -6.48
C GLY A 57 9.74 -3.97 -5.16
N LYS A 58 9.72 -2.66 -4.85
CA LYS A 58 9.14 -2.11 -3.62
C LYS A 58 8.15 -1.00 -3.97
N VAL A 59 7.11 -0.83 -3.15
CA VAL A 59 6.13 0.25 -3.29
C VAL A 59 6.53 1.38 -2.37
N MET A 60 7.02 2.49 -2.93
CA MET A 60 7.37 3.70 -2.18
C MET A 60 6.17 4.63 -2.10
N LEU A 61 5.76 4.98 -0.89
CA LEU A 61 4.70 5.97 -0.65
C LEU A 61 5.26 7.39 -0.62
N ASP A 62 4.40 8.35 -0.92
CA ASP A 62 4.70 9.77 -0.77
C ASP A 62 4.52 10.28 0.66
N HIS A 63 3.73 9.57 1.47
CA HIS A 63 3.44 9.92 2.87
C HIS A 63 4.31 9.13 3.86
N PRO A 64 4.61 9.70 5.04
CA PRO A 64 5.25 8.99 6.15
C PRO A 64 4.34 7.88 6.70
N ALA A 65 4.94 6.90 7.38
CA ALA A 65 4.20 5.73 7.86
C ALA A 65 3.08 6.12 8.85
N ASP A 66 3.35 7.06 9.76
CA ASP A 66 2.38 7.51 10.77
C ASP A 66 1.12 8.16 10.14
N GLU A 67 1.28 8.88 9.04
CA GLU A 67 0.17 9.51 8.31
C GLU A 67 -0.59 8.45 7.51
N ALA A 68 0.13 7.57 6.81
CA ALA A 68 -0.47 6.45 6.09
C ALA A 68 -1.31 5.56 7.01
N MET A 69 -0.84 5.29 8.24
CA MET A 69 -1.56 4.50 9.25
C MET A 69 -2.78 5.23 9.86
N ARG A 70 -2.86 6.55 9.74
CA ARG A 70 -4.03 7.32 10.18
C ARG A 70 -5.09 7.43 9.10
N GLU A 71 -4.66 7.50 7.85
CA GLU A 71 -5.56 7.74 6.73
C GLU A 71 -5.95 6.47 5.96
N TRP A 72 -5.27 5.33 6.18
CA TRP A 72 -5.61 4.09 5.49
C TRP A 72 -7.02 3.63 5.84
N SER A 73 -7.66 2.94 4.90
CA SER A 73 -8.97 2.36 5.15
C SER A 73 -8.81 0.97 5.72
N THR A 74 -9.54 0.62 6.78
CA THR A 74 -9.66 -0.76 7.27
C THR A 74 -10.82 -1.52 6.61
N VAL A 75 -11.58 -0.81 5.77
CA VAL A 75 -12.74 -1.30 5.03
C VAL A 75 -12.36 -1.38 3.56
N SER A 76 -12.70 -2.50 2.91
CA SER A 76 -12.51 -2.64 1.47
C SER A 76 -13.28 -1.53 0.74
N PRO A 77 -12.65 -0.80 -0.19
CA PRO A 77 -13.34 0.19 -1.01
C PRO A 77 -14.30 -0.54 -1.95
N THR A 78 -15.54 -0.72 -1.50
CA THR A 78 -16.66 -1.24 -2.29
C THR A 78 -17.17 -0.12 -3.18
N PHE A 79 -16.91 -0.20 -4.49
CA PHE A 79 -17.56 0.62 -5.50
C PHE A 79 -17.89 -0.25 -6.72
#